data_AF-A0A0F9AEC0-F1
#
_entry.id   AF-A0A0F9AEC0-F1
#
_cell.length_a   1.000
_cell.length_b   1.000
_cell.length_c   1.000
_cell.angle_alpha   90.00
_cell.angle_beta   90.00
_cell.angle_gamma   90.00
#
_symmetry.space_group_name_H-M   'P 1'
#
loop_
_entity.id
_entity.type
_entity.pdbx_description
1 polymer ?
#
loop_
_entity_poly.entity_id
_entity_poly.type
_entity_poly.pdbx_seq_one_letter_code
_entity_poly.pdbx_strand_id
1 'polypeptide(L)'
;MATLTASEARTVYDAITEPEVFWRDVLGVEHLFPKQMAIPASVRDHRRTSVLGANGSGKDHTAGRLLLWWLAMYEKAKVIVIGPTFRQVSDIVFREARVAYQQSKFPLGGL
;
A
#
# COMPACT_ATOMS: atom_id res chain seq x y z
N MET A 1 12.02 9.20 -22.86
CA MET A 1 11.43 8.16 -21.99
C MET A 1 12.57 7.36 -21.41
N ALA A 2 12.73 7.33 -20.09
CA ALA A 2 13.75 6.50 -19.47
C ALA A 2 13.38 5.03 -19.66
N THR A 3 14.28 4.24 -20.24
CA THR A 3 14.11 2.80 -20.37
C THR A 3 14.54 2.15 -19.05
N LEU A 4 13.64 1.40 -18.40
CA LEU A 4 13.97 0.64 -17.21
C LEU A 4 14.99 -0.46 -17.56
N THR A 5 15.94 -0.69 -16.65
CA THR A 5 16.79 -1.88 -16.69
C THR A 5 15.97 -3.15 -16.48
N ALA A 6 16.47 -4.30 -16.91
CA ALA A 6 15.77 -5.59 -16.72
C ALA A 6 15.48 -5.89 -15.25
N SER A 7 16.38 -5.49 -14.34
CA SER A 7 16.20 -5.62 -12.89
C SER A 7 15.09 -4.71 -12.37
N GLU A 8 15.03 -3.45 -12.82
CA GLU A 8 13.97 -2.52 -12.41
C GLU A 8 12.61 -2.95 -12.93
N ALA A 9 12.55 -3.41 -14.19
CA ALA A 9 11.32 -3.96 -14.77
C ALA A 9 10.82 -5.19 -14.00
N ARG A 10 11.74 -6.06 -13.55
CA ARG A 10 11.40 -7.20 -12.71
C ARG A 10 10.85 -6.77 -11.34
N THR A 11 11.51 -5.84 -10.68
CA THR A 11 11.04 -5.29 -9.40
C THR A 11 9.66 -4.66 -9.52
N VAL A 12 9.39 -3.93 -10.61
CA VAL A 12 8.07 -3.35 -10.88
C VAL A 12 7.02 -4.45 -11.07
N TYR A 13 7.31 -5.47 -11.87
CA TYR A 13 6.40 -6.60 -12.08
C TYR A 13 6.10 -7.34 -10.77
N ASP A 14 7.14 -7.63 -9.99
CA ASP A 14 7.01 -8.29 -8.69
C ASP A 14 6.25 -7.39 -7.70
N ALA A 15 6.43 -6.06 -7.73
CA ALA A 15 5.68 -5.13 -6.89
C ALA A 15 4.20 -5.02 -7.26
N ILE A 16 3.85 -5.19 -8.54
CA ILE A 16 2.46 -5.26 -9.00
C ILE A 16 1.81 -6.56 -8.50
N THR A 17 2.52 -7.69 -8.62
CA THR A 17 1.98 -9.02 -8.31
C THR A 17 2.06 -9.37 -6.83
N GLU A 18 3.00 -8.81 -6.08
CA GLU A 18 3.27 -9.09 -4.67
C GLU A 18 3.32 -7.78 -3.86
N PRO A 19 2.24 -7.44 -3.13
CA PRO A 19 2.20 -6.22 -2.31
C PRO A 19 3.34 -6.12 -1.29
N GLU A 20 3.82 -7.26 -0.81
CA GLU A 20 4.97 -7.37 0.07
C GLU A 20 6.24 -6.75 -0.54
N VAL A 21 6.50 -7.04 -1.82
CA VAL A 21 7.64 -6.49 -2.55
C VAL A 21 7.50 -4.97 -2.64
N PHE A 22 6.30 -4.46 -2.98
CA PHE A 22 6.06 -3.02 -2.98
C PHE A 22 6.31 -2.38 -1.62
N TRP A 23 5.85 -2.99 -0.52
CA TRP A 23 6.00 -2.40 0.81
C TRP A 23 7.46 -2.37 1.26
N ARG A 24 8.20 -3.45 1.06
CA ARG A 24 9.61 -3.55 1.48
C ARG A 24 10.54 -2.75 0.56
N ASP A 25 10.39 -2.94 -0.74
CA ASP A 25 11.37 -2.50 -1.72
C ASP A 25 11.05 -1.11 -2.24
N VAL A 26 9.76 -0.73 -2.33
CA VAL A 26 9.35 0.62 -2.74
C VAL A 26 9.10 1.54 -1.55
N LEU A 27 8.20 1.15 -0.62
CA LEU A 27 7.84 2.00 0.52
C LEU A 27 8.84 1.95 1.68
N GLY A 28 9.83 1.05 1.63
CA GLY A 28 10.87 0.96 2.66
C GLY A 28 10.42 0.40 4.00
N VAL A 29 9.38 -0.43 4.03
CA VAL A 29 8.91 -1.07 5.27
C VAL A 29 9.89 -2.15 5.71
N GLU A 30 10.55 -1.94 6.85
CA GLU A 30 11.56 -2.86 7.39
C GLU A 30 10.97 -4.12 8.02
N HIS A 31 9.79 -3.99 8.65
CA HIS A 31 9.16 -5.08 9.39
C HIS A 31 7.76 -5.37 8.85
N LEU A 32 7.60 -6.54 8.23
CA LEU A 32 6.33 -7.02 7.71
C LEU A 32 5.80 -8.14 8.60
N PHE A 33 4.76 -7.85 9.37
CA PHE A 33 4.12 -8.88 10.19
C PHE A 33 3.27 -9.81 9.29
N PRO A 34 3.45 -11.14 9.35
CA PRO A 34 2.75 -12.06 8.44
C PRO A 34 1.22 -11.92 8.45
N LYS A 35 0.63 -11.67 9.62
CA LYS A 35 -0.83 -11.48 9.75
C LYS A 35 -1.32 -10.17 9.15
N GLN A 36 -0.49 -9.12 9.15
CA GLN A 36 -0.81 -7.88 8.42
C GLN A 36 -0.75 -8.13 6.92
N MET A 37 0.19 -8.95 6.43
CA MET A 37 0.36 -9.27 5.00
C MET A 37 -0.74 -10.17 4.42
N ALA A 38 -1.47 -10.90 5.28
CA ALA A 38 -2.68 -11.60 4.85
C ALA A 38 -3.76 -10.65 4.28
N ILE A 39 -3.78 -9.39 4.71
CA ILE A 39 -4.75 -8.39 4.23
C ILE A 39 -4.47 -7.99 2.76
N PRO A 40 -3.29 -7.44 2.40
CA PRO A 40 -3.02 -7.08 1.02
C PRO A 40 -2.99 -8.29 0.08
N ALA A 41 -2.55 -9.48 0.55
CA ALA A 41 -2.66 -10.71 -0.23
C ALA A 41 -4.13 -11.05 -0.54
N SER A 42 -5.00 -11.00 0.46
CA SER A 42 -6.44 -11.21 0.26
C SER A 42 -7.04 -10.18 -0.70
N VAL A 43 -6.62 -8.91 -0.64
CA VAL A 43 -7.11 -7.84 -1.54
C VAL A 43 -6.65 -8.05 -2.98
N ARG A 44 -5.44 -8.57 -3.20
CA ARG A 44 -4.96 -8.96 -4.53
C ARG A 44 -5.81 -10.10 -5.10
N ASP A 45 -6.05 -11.13 -4.31
CA ASP A 45 -6.63 -12.39 -4.78
C ASP A 45 -8.17 -12.37 -4.83
N HIS A 46 -8.82 -11.45 -4.11
CA HIS A 46 -10.27 -11.43 -3.96
C HIS A 46 -10.88 -10.06 -4.22
N ARG A 47 -12.01 -10.04 -4.93
CA ARG A 47 -12.82 -8.83 -5.18
C ARG A 47 -13.32 -8.17 -3.88
N ARG A 48 -13.51 -8.94 -2.81
CA ARG A 48 -14.00 -8.47 -1.51
C ARG A 48 -13.17 -9.09 -0.41
N THR A 49 -12.64 -8.25 0.46
CA THR A 49 -11.89 -8.66 1.65
C THR A 49 -12.57 -8.06 2.88
N SER A 50 -12.78 -8.88 3.91
CA SER A 50 -13.26 -8.43 5.22
C SER A 50 -12.24 -8.83 6.27
N VAL A 51 -11.88 -7.87 7.14
CA VAL A 51 -10.87 -8.06 8.18
C VAL A 51 -11.54 -7.81 9.52
N LEU A 52 -11.44 -8.76 10.45
CA LEU A 52 -11.91 -8.55 11.81
C LEU A 52 -11.07 -7.45 12.48
N GLY A 53 -11.75 -6.45 13.04
CA GLY A 53 -11.10 -5.34 13.72
C GLY A 53 -10.36 -5.78 14.99
N ALA A 54 -9.18 -5.20 15.21
CA ALA A 54 -8.43 -5.32 16.45
C ALA A 54 -7.73 -3.98 16.78
N ASN A 55 -7.52 -3.73 18.07
CA ASN A 55 -6.81 -2.55 18.56
C ASN A 55 -5.30 -2.83 18.59
N GLY A 56 -4.49 -1.87 18.15
CA GLY A 56 -3.03 -2.01 18.13
C GLY A 56 -2.46 -3.04 17.14
N SER A 57 -3.29 -3.61 16.25
CA SER A 57 -2.87 -4.67 15.31
C SER A 57 -2.19 -4.16 14.03
N GLY A 58 -1.97 -2.84 13.91
CA GLY A 58 -1.38 -2.23 12.73
C GLY A 58 -2.28 -2.22 11.48
N LYS A 59 -3.60 -2.40 11.63
CA LYS A 59 -4.55 -2.39 10.49
C LYS A 59 -4.57 -1.06 9.73
N ASP A 60 -4.40 0.05 10.45
CA ASP A 60 -4.43 1.40 9.88
C ASP A 60 -3.15 1.67 9.07
N HIS A 61 -1.99 1.23 9.60
CA HIS A 61 -0.71 1.20 8.89
C HIS A 61 -0.79 0.41 7.57
N THR A 62 -1.43 -0.77 7.61
CA THR A 62 -1.72 -1.60 6.44
C THR A 62 -2.62 -0.87 5.44
N ALA A 63 -3.71 -0.24 5.90
CA ALA A 63 -4.65 0.47 5.02
C ALA A 63 -3.98 1.63 4.26
N GLY A 64 -3.13 2.41 4.93
CA GLY A 64 -2.38 3.51 4.32
C GLY A 64 -1.38 3.05 3.24
N ARG A 65 -0.79 1.86 3.38
CA ARG A 65 0.15 1.30 2.38
C ARG A 65 -0.56 0.58 1.25
N LEU A 66 -1.70 -0.04 1.56
CA LEU A 66 -2.54 -0.71 0.58
C LEU A 66 -3.07 0.29 -0.46
N LEU A 67 -3.51 1.49 -0.02
CA LEU A 67 -3.99 2.50 -0.97
C LEU A 67 -2.86 3.01 -1.89
N LEU A 68 -1.64 3.18 -1.37
CA LEU A 68 -0.50 3.61 -2.17
C LEU A 68 -0.11 2.55 -3.20
N TRP A 69 -0.06 1.28 -2.79
CA TRP A 69 0.19 0.16 -3.69
C TRP A 69 -0.84 0.14 -4.82
N TRP A 70 -2.13 0.26 -4.49
CA TRP A 70 -3.18 0.24 -5.49
C TRP A 70 -3.10 1.41 -6.48
N LEU A 71 -2.82 2.62 -5.99
CA LEU A 71 -2.68 3.80 -6.85
C LEU A 71 -1.43 3.76 -7.71
N ALA A 72 -0.32 3.20 -7.21
CA ALA A 72 0.93 3.14 -7.93
C ALA A 72 0.95 2.03 -9.01
N MET A 73 0.34 0.88 -8.73
CA MET A 73 0.51 -0.32 -9.55
C MET A 73 -0.59 -0.52 -10.61
N TYR A 74 -1.73 0.18 -10.50
CA TYR A 74 -2.87 0.01 -11.40
C TYR A 74 -3.15 1.30 -12.20
N GLU A 75 -3.25 1.18 -13.52
CA GLU A 75 -3.53 2.31 -14.41
C GLU A 75 -4.93 2.89 -14.12
N LYS A 76 -5.03 4.23 -14.03
CA LYS A 76 -6.29 4.96 -13.79
C LYS A 76 -7.03 4.50 -12.52
N ALA A 77 -6.28 3.99 -11.54
CA ALA A 77 -6.82 3.54 -10.28
C ALA A 77 -7.48 4.68 -9.49
N LYS A 78 -8.50 4.33 -8.71
CA LYS A 78 -9.15 5.20 -7.74
C LYS A 78 -9.30 4.45 -6.44
N VAL A 79 -8.92 5.09 -5.34
CA VAL A 79 -9.14 4.56 -4.00
C VAL A 79 -10.07 5.51 -3.25
N ILE A 80 -11.16 4.96 -2.72
CA ILE A 80 -12.14 5.70 -1.92
C ILE A 80 -12.03 5.17 -0.49
N VAL A 81 -11.71 6.05 0.45
CA VAL A 81 -11.64 5.72 1.88
C VAL A 81 -12.85 6.32 2.56
N ILE A 82 -13.62 5.47 3.25
CA ILE A 82 -14.80 5.86 4.02
C ILE A 82 -14.58 5.42 5.46
N GLY A 83 -14.89 6.29 6.39
CA GLY A 83 -14.83 6.01 7.83
C GLY A 83 -16.06 6.60 8.54
N PRO A 84 -16.35 6.15 9.78
CA PRO A 84 -17.44 6.70 10.58
C PRO A 84 -17.32 8.22 10.83
N THR A 85 -16.10 8.76 10.84
CA THR A 85 -15.81 10.18 11.05
C THR A 85 -14.75 10.68 10.06
N PHE A 86 -14.78 11.98 9.74
CA PHE A 86 -13.75 12.61 8.92
C PHE A 86 -12.34 12.43 9.52
N ARG A 87 -12.22 12.53 10.85
CA ARG A 87 -10.97 12.31 11.57
C ARG A 87 -10.37 10.93 11.31
N GLN A 88 -11.18 9.88 11.24
CA GLN A 88 -10.66 8.53 10.93
C GLN A 88 -10.11 8.42 9.51
N VAL A 89 -10.68 9.16 8.57
CA VAL A 89 -10.17 9.18 7.19
C VAL A 89 -8.90 10.03 7.10
N SER A 90 -8.98 11.29 7.51
CA SER A 90 -7.89 12.27 7.42
C SER A 90 -6.69 11.94 8.31
N ASP A 91 -6.94 11.70 9.59
CA ASP A 91 -5.88 11.74 10.60
C ASP A 91 -5.33 10.35 10.93
N ILE A 92 -6.01 9.29 10.47
CA ILE A 92 -5.57 7.91 10.66
C ILE A 92 -5.11 7.36 9.30
N VAL A 93 -6.02 7.04 8.39
CA VAL A 93 -5.66 6.33 7.14
C VAL A 93 -4.78 7.20 6.24
N PHE A 94 -5.18 8.46 5.99
CA PHE A 94 -4.39 9.37 5.15
C PHE A 94 -3.11 9.85 5.82
N ARG A 95 -3.07 9.93 7.15
CA ARG A 95 -1.82 10.17 7.87
C ARG A 95 -0.83 9.03 7.64
N GLU A 96 -1.25 7.78 7.80
CA GLU A 96 -0.41 6.60 7.54
C GLU A 96 0.10 6.56 6.09
N ALA A 97 -0.79 6.86 5.13
CA ALA A 97 -0.39 6.95 3.73
C ALA A 97 0.60 8.11 3.48
N ARG A 98 0.40 9.28 4.08
CA ARG A 98 1.31 10.42 3.93
C ARG A 98 2.70 10.09 4.46
N VAL A 99 2.78 9.45 5.63
CA VAL A 99 4.05 9.00 6.21
C VAL A 99 4.74 8.02 5.28
N ALA A 100 4.03 6.99 4.80
CA ALA A 100 4.60 6.00 3.88
C ALA A 100 5.02 6.61 2.53
N TYR A 101 4.25 7.56 2.00
CA TYR A 101 4.58 8.27 0.76
C TYR A 101 5.85 9.11 0.91
N GLN A 102 5.97 9.85 2.01
CA GLN A 102 7.14 10.70 2.29
C GLN A 102 8.42 9.89 2.56
N GLN A 103 8.27 8.68 3.11
CA GLN A 103 9.38 7.77 3.42
C GLN A 103 9.70 6.79 2.28
N SER A 104 8.97 6.85 1.17
CA SER A 104 9.17 5.96 0.04
C SER A 104 10.60 6.07 -0.49
N LYS A 105 11.22 4.93 -0.80
CA LYS A 105 12.56 4.84 -1.39
C LYS A 105 12.58 5.38 -2.82
N PHE A 106 11.42 5.41 -3.47
CA PHE A 106 11.26 5.90 -4.84
C PHE A 106 10.14 6.95 -4.92
N PRO A 107 10.26 7.95 -5.82
CA PRO A 107 9.19 8.91 -6.05
C PRO A 107 7.99 8.20 -6.67
N LEU A 108 6.85 8.23 -5.98
CA LEU A 108 5.58 7.63 -6.45
C LEU A 108 4.81 8.54 -7.41
N GLY A 109 5.31 9.76 -7.66
CA GLY A 109 4.61 10.78 -8.43
C GLY A 109 3.39 11.35 -7.69
N GLY A 110 2.56 12.13 -8.40
CA GLY A 110 1.55 12.98 -7.77
C GLY A 110 2.05 14.43 -7.65
N LEU A 111 1.10 15.37 -7.60
CA LEU A 111 1.37 16.81 -7.49
C LEU A 111 1.69 17.22 -6.05
#